data_AF-A0A1B2ERK7-F1
#
_entry.id   AF-A0A1B2ERK7-F1
#
_cell.length_a   1.000
_cell.length_b   1.000
_cell.length_c   1.000
_cell.angle_alpha   90.00
_cell.angle_beta   90.00
_cell.angle_gamma   90.00
#
_symmetry.space_group_name_H-M   'P 1'
#
loop_
_entity.id
_entity.type
_entity.pdbx_description
1 polymer ?
#
loop_
_entity_poly.entity_id
_entity_poly.type
_entity_poly.pdbx_seq_one_letter_code
_entity_poly.pdbx_strand_id
1 'polypeptide(L)'
;MWVIERSAKRLQLLREVVPGLSRVAVLWHPNAYSERTMAGLLHEMEGAARTLGLQLQLVPAFGPEDVVGAFAAMAREHAGALIVMPSPMLFGEYKRIVRLAANGRLPAMGAAREFVDLGGLMSYGVNQVDLARQTATFVDKILKGANPAELPVEQPIKFELVINLKTARELAGTVSGEFESLLVADDVIE
;
A
#
# COMPACT_ATOMS: atom_id res chain seq x y z
N MET A 1 -0.82 17.39 2.26
CA MET A 1 -0.71 17.32 3.73
C MET A 1 -1.17 15.97 4.30
N TRP A 2 -2.25 15.34 3.79
CA TRP A 2 -2.78 14.08 4.38
C TRP A 2 -2.26 12.78 3.76
N VAL A 3 -1.57 12.84 2.62
CA VAL A 3 -0.88 11.64 2.08
C VAL A 3 0.42 11.34 2.82
N ILE A 4 0.99 12.36 3.49
CA ILE A 4 2.17 12.32 4.37
C ILE A 4 2.07 11.19 5.40
N GLU A 5 0.91 11.07 6.06
CA GLU A 5 0.72 10.21 7.22
C GLU A 5 0.61 8.72 6.84
N ARG A 6 0.11 8.43 5.63
CA ARG A 6 -0.14 7.06 5.18
C ARG A 6 1.13 6.32 4.82
N SER A 7 2.02 6.95 4.06
CA SER A 7 3.21 6.26 3.56
C SER A 7 4.26 6.06 4.66
N ALA A 8 4.37 7.00 5.61
CA ALA A 8 5.16 6.83 6.82
C ALA A 8 4.62 5.68 7.69
N LYS A 9 3.30 5.62 7.90
CA LYS A 9 2.67 4.54 8.68
C LYS A 9 2.88 3.16 8.04
N ARG A 10 2.80 3.04 6.71
CA ARG A 10 3.10 1.79 5.99
C ARG A 10 4.53 1.30 6.21
N LEU A 11 5.51 2.21 6.16
CA LEU A 11 6.91 1.89 6.43
C LEU A 11 7.12 1.44 7.88
N GLN A 12 6.47 2.13 8.83
CA GLN A 12 6.52 1.77 10.24
C GLN A 12 5.94 0.35 10.47
N LEU A 13 4.75 0.07 9.95
CA LEU A 13 4.10 -1.23 10.07
C LEU A 13 4.95 -2.35 9.48
N LEU A 14 5.51 -2.17 8.28
CA LEU A 14 6.41 -3.18 7.69
C LEU A 14 7.66 -3.41 8.54
N ARG A 15 8.22 -2.36 9.15
CA ARG A 15 9.39 -2.48 10.03
C ARG A 15 9.06 -3.24 11.31
N GLU A 16 7.87 -3.06 11.88
CA GLU A 16 7.40 -3.80 13.05
C GLU A 16 7.22 -5.30 12.73
N VAL A 17 6.78 -5.61 11.51
CA VAL A 17 6.43 -6.96 11.06
C VAL A 17 7.64 -7.74 10.55
N VAL A 18 8.65 -7.07 9.97
CA VAL A 18 9.81 -7.71 9.34
C VAL A 18 11.07 -7.42 10.16
N PRO A 19 11.54 -8.37 10.99
CA PRO A 19 12.75 -8.19 11.80
C PRO A 19 13.98 -7.85 10.95
N GLY A 20 14.76 -6.87 11.39
CA GLY A 20 15.99 -6.48 10.71
C GLY A 20 15.77 -5.82 9.33
N LEU A 21 14.54 -5.39 9.02
CA LEU A 21 14.24 -4.69 7.78
C LEU A 21 15.13 -3.45 7.64
N SER A 22 15.94 -3.44 6.57
CA SER A 22 16.88 -2.36 6.25
C SER A 22 16.60 -1.72 4.89
N ARG A 23 15.97 -2.46 3.97
CA ARG A 23 15.64 -1.99 2.61
C ARG A 23 14.20 -2.33 2.24
N VAL A 24 13.48 -1.33 1.76
CA VAL A 24 12.10 -1.45 1.29
C VAL A 24 12.01 -1.01 -0.16
N ALA A 25 11.53 -1.90 -1.03
CA ALA A 25 11.17 -1.55 -2.39
C ALA A 25 9.83 -0.79 -2.41
N VAL A 26 9.76 0.26 -3.21
CA VAL A 26 8.53 1.01 -3.46
C VAL A 26 8.19 0.87 -4.93
N LEU A 27 7.19 0.05 -5.25
CA LEU A 27 6.67 -0.07 -6.61
C LEU A 27 5.67 1.06 -6.85
N TRP A 28 5.97 1.92 -7.83
CA TRP A 28 5.14 3.09 -8.13
C TRP A 28 4.94 3.27 -9.64
N HIS A 29 3.80 3.86 -10.00
CA HIS A 29 3.49 4.19 -11.38
C HIS A 29 3.69 5.70 -11.60
N PRO A 30 4.70 6.12 -12.37
CA PRO A 30 5.05 7.54 -12.47
C PRO A 30 3.93 8.46 -12.94
N ASN A 31 3.06 7.99 -13.83
CA ASN A 31 1.97 8.78 -14.40
C ASN A 31 0.65 8.61 -13.63
N ALA A 32 0.68 8.02 -12.43
CA ALA A 32 -0.53 7.85 -11.61
C ALA A 32 -1.09 9.16 -11.04
N TYR A 33 -0.22 10.16 -10.86
CA TYR A 33 -0.58 11.49 -10.35
C TYR A 33 0.18 12.57 -11.13
N SER A 34 -0.13 13.84 -10.87
CA SER A 34 0.69 14.94 -11.39
C SER A 34 2.14 14.81 -10.90
N GLU A 35 3.10 15.28 -11.69
CA GLU A 35 4.53 15.24 -11.36
C GLU A 35 4.81 15.84 -9.97
N ARG A 36 4.23 17.00 -9.68
CA ARG A 36 4.35 17.67 -8.37
C ARG A 36 3.83 16.80 -7.23
N THR A 37 2.65 16.19 -7.42
CA THR A 37 2.06 15.32 -6.41
C THR A 37 2.96 14.12 -6.16
N MET A 38 3.40 13.46 -7.22
CA MET A 38 4.24 12.27 -7.11
C MET A 38 5.58 12.57 -6.45
N ALA A 39 6.27 13.64 -6.86
CA ALA A 39 7.51 14.07 -6.24
C ALA A 39 7.34 14.34 -4.73
N GLY A 40 6.23 14.97 -4.33
CA GLY A 40 5.89 15.17 -2.93
C GLY A 40 5.74 13.85 -2.16
N LEU A 41 5.01 12.88 -2.72
CA LEU A 41 4.81 11.57 -2.08
C LEU A 41 6.11 10.80 -1.89
N LEU A 42 6.96 10.78 -2.90
CA LEU A 42 8.25 10.08 -2.85
C LEU A 42 9.19 10.76 -1.84
N HIS A 43 9.25 12.10 -1.86
CA HIS A 43 10.06 12.87 -0.91
C HIS A 43 9.63 12.63 0.54
N GLU A 44 8.32 12.57 0.80
CA GLU A 44 7.77 12.26 2.12
C GLU A 44 8.14 10.84 2.57
N MET A 45 8.04 9.86 1.67
CA MET A 45 8.46 8.48 1.95
C MET A 45 9.94 8.39 2.28
N GLU A 46 10.80 9.07 1.52
CA GLU A 46 12.24 9.15 1.80
C GLU A 46 12.52 9.81 3.15
N GLY A 47 11.77 10.85 3.51
CA GLY A 47 11.82 11.47 4.84
C GLY A 47 11.51 10.47 5.95
N ALA A 48 10.39 9.77 5.86
CA ALA A 48 9.98 8.77 6.85
C ALA A 48 10.95 7.58 6.93
N ALA A 49 11.45 7.10 5.79
CA ALA A 49 12.44 6.04 5.73
C ALA A 49 13.73 6.41 6.45
N ARG A 50 14.22 7.64 6.26
CA ARG A 50 15.40 8.16 6.98
C ARG A 50 15.18 8.16 8.50
N THR A 51 14.04 8.64 8.97
CA THR A 51 13.70 8.62 10.41
C THR A 51 13.63 7.19 10.95
N LEU A 52 13.20 6.24 10.14
CA LEU A 52 13.11 4.82 10.49
C LEU A 52 14.41 4.04 10.24
N GLY A 53 15.48 4.66 9.74
CA GLY A 53 16.74 3.98 9.42
C GLY A 53 16.61 2.98 8.26
N LEU A 54 15.63 3.18 7.36
CA LEU A 54 15.36 2.35 6.20
C LEU A 54 15.95 2.97 4.93
N GLN A 55 16.41 2.12 4.02
CA GLN A 55 16.77 2.49 2.65
C GLN A 55 15.58 2.21 1.72
N LEU A 56 15.20 3.19 0.91
CA LEU A 56 14.19 2.98 -0.13
C LEU A 56 14.84 2.63 -1.46
N GLN A 57 14.29 1.62 -2.12
CA GLN A 57 14.53 1.36 -3.53
C GLN A 57 13.28 1.77 -4.30
N LEU A 58 13.32 2.92 -4.99
CA LEU A 58 12.19 3.40 -5.79
C LEU A 58 12.19 2.67 -7.14
N VAL A 59 11.16 1.86 -7.40
CA VAL A 59 11.07 1.03 -8.61
C VAL A 59 9.87 1.49 -9.45
N PRO A 60 10.10 2.22 -10.56
CA PRO A 60 9.01 2.65 -11.42
C PRO A 60 8.46 1.50 -12.27
N ALA A 61 7.15 1.52 -12.52
CA ALA A 61 6.48 0.72 -13.54
C ALA A 61 5.53 1.62 -14.34
N PHE A 62 5.81 1.80 -15.63
CA PHE A 62 4.98 2.60 -16.54
C PHE A 62 3.79 1.79 -17.07
N GLY A 63 3.94 0.47 -17.15
CA GLY A 63 2.87 -0.43 -17.55
C GLY A 63 2.95 -1.83 -16.92
N PRO A 64 1.94 -2.68 -17.17
CA PRO A 64 1.92 -4.08 -16.73
C PRO A 64 3.16 -4.91 -17.11
N GLU A 65 3.76 -4.61 -18.27
CA GLU A 65 4.95 -5.27 -18.78
C GLU A 65 6.17 -5.08 -17.86
N ASP A 66 6.26 -3.95 -17.17
CA ASP A 66 7.39 -3.61 -16.31
C ASP A 66 7.40 -4.37 -14.99
N VAL A 67 6.25 -4.91 -14.57
CA VAL A 67 6.08 -5.53 -13.24
C VAL A 67 7.10 -6.65 -13.01
N VAL A 68 7.38 -7.49 -14.00
CA VAL A 68 8.37 -8.57 -13.83
C VAL A 68 9.79 -8.01 -13.72
N GLY A 69 10.14 -7.02 -14.53
CA GLY A 69 11.44 -6.34 -14.47
C GLY A 69 11.65 -5.62 -13.13
N ALA A 70 10.58 -5.03 -12.58
CA ALA A 70 10.57 -4.40 -11.28
C ALA A 70 10.95 -5.40 -10.17
N PHE A 71 10.33 -6.58 -10.14
CA PHE A 71 10.67 -7.62 -9.16
C PHE A 71 12.11 -8.14 -9.32
N ALA A 72 12.62 -8.24 -10.55
CA ALA A 72 14.02 -8.60 -10.78
C ALA A 72 14.99 -7.53 -10.22
N ALA A 73 14.65 -6.24 -10.36
CA ALA A 73 15.42 -5.15 -9.76
C ALA A 73 15.39 -5.19 -8.23
N MET A 74 14.23 -5.49 -7.63
CA MET A 74 14.08 -5.63 -6.17
C MET A 74 14.95 -6.76 -5.61
N ALA A 75 14.95 -7.91 -6.30
CA ALA A 75 15.77 -9.06 -5.90
C ALA A 75 17.28 -8.76 -6.01
N ARG A 76 17.71 -8.07 -7.08
CA ARG A 76 19.12 -7.70 -7.31
C ARG A 76 19.67 -6.78 -6.22
N GLU A 77 18.84 -5.91 -5.66
CA GLU A 77 19.24 -5.00 -4.57
C GLU A 77 18.88 -5.54 -3.18
N HIS A 78 18.40 -6.78 -3.09
CA HIS A 78 18.04 -7.44 -1.83
C HIS A 78 17.01 -6.65 -1.01
N ALA A 79 15.94 -6.18 -1.66
CA ALA A 79 14.81 -5.60 -0.94
C ALA A 79 14.23 -6.62 0.07
N GLY A 80 14.05 -6.19 1.32
CA GLY A 80 13.52 -7.05 2.39
C GLY A 80 12.00 -6.99 2.52
N ALA A 81 11.36 -5.96 1.94
CA ALA A 81 9.91 -5.83 1.84
C ALA A 81 9.52 -4.96 0.64
N LEU A 82 8.24 -5.00 0.27
CA LEU A 82 7.65 -4.24 -0.82
C LEU A 82 6.46 -3.40 -0.34
N ILE A 83 6.42 -2.13 -0.73
CA ILE A 83 5.21 -1.30 -0.72
C ILE A 83 4.74 -1.09 -2.16
N VAL A 84 3.47 -1.38 -2.42
CA VAL A 84 2.81 -1.08 -3.69
C VAL A 84 2.03 0.23 -3.55
N MET A 85 2.45 1.25 -4.28
CA MET A 85 1.81 2.57 -4.22
C MET A 85 0.41 2.54 -4.87
N PRO A 86 -0.54 3.37 -4.40
CA PRO A 86 -1.87 3.42 -4.99
C PRO A 86 -1.79 3.95 -6.44
N SER A 87 -2.27 3.13 -7.38
CA SER A 87 -2.38 3.47 -8.80
C SER A 87 -3.42 2.57 -9.46
N PRO A 88 -4.28 3.08 -10.37
CA PRO A 88 -5.20 2.23 -11.13
C PRO A 88 -4.50 1.13 -11.93
N MET A 89 -3.33 1.44 -12.52
CA MET A 89 -2.55 0.46 -13.29
C MET A 89 -2.05 -0.67 -12.37
N LEU A 90 -1.42 -0.31 -11.25
CA LEU A 90 -0.93 -1.33 -10.30
C LEU A 90 -2.06 -2.12 -9.66
N PHE A 91 -3.21 -1.49 -9.40
CA PHE A 91 -4.41 -2.17 -8.90
C PHE A 91 -4.87 -3.28 -9.85
N GLY A 92 -4.89 -3.01 -11.16
CA GLY A 92 -5.18 -4.04 -12.18
C GLY A 92 -4.19 -5.21 -12.16
N GLU A 93 -2.95 -4.96 -11.71
CA GLU A 93 -1.88 -5.96 -11.62
C GLU A 93 -1.73 -6.62 -10.25
N TYR A 94 -2.58 -6.31 -9.24
CA TYR A 94 -2.44 -6.84 -7.88
C TYR A 94 -2.30 -8.36 -7.83
N LYS A 95 -3.10 -9.10 -8.60
CA LYS A 95 -3.00 -10.56 -8.65
C LYS A 95 -1.61 -11.04 -9.10
N ARG A 96 -1.02 -10.36 -10.09
CA ARG A 96 0.33 -10.67 -10.59
C ARG A 96 1.40 -10.27 -9.58
N ILE A 97 1.27 -9.10 -8.97
CA ILE A 97 2.19 -8.56 -7.98
C ILE A 97 2.23 -9.46 -6.73
N VAL A 98 1.07 -9.84 -6.19
CA VAL A 98 0.97 -10.74 -5.04
C VAL A 98 1.64 -12.08 -5.34
N ARG A 99 1.37 -12.67 -6.51
CA ARG A 99 2.02 -13.93 -6.93
C ARG A 99 3.54 -13.79 -7.01
N LEU A 100 4.06 -12.70 -7.56
CA LEU A 100 5.51 -12.47 -7.66
C LEU A 100 6.15 -12.26 -6.29
N ALA A 101 5.47 -11.53 -5.39
CA ALA A 101 5.90 -11.35 -4.01
C ALA A 101 5.96 -12.69 -3.25
N ALA A 102 4.92 -13.52 -3.38
CA ALA A 102 4.88 -14.86 -2.79
C ALA A 102 6.02 -15.75 -3.32
N ASN A 103 6.23 -15.78 -4.64
CA ASN A 103 7.32 -16.56 -5.26
C ASN A 103 8.71 -16.11 -4.77
N GLY A 104 8.89 -14.82 -4.53
CA GLY A 104 10.14 -14.25 -3.99
C GLY A 104 10.25 -14.30 -2.47
N ARG A 105 9.23 -14.82 -1.77
CA ARG A 105 9.09 -14.73 -0.30
C ARG A 105 9.28 -13.31 0.24
N LEU A 106 8.83 -12.31 -0.53
CA LEU A 106 8.99 -10.90 -0.24
C LEU A 106 7.72 -10.39 0.47
N PRO A 107 7.79 -10.03 1.77
CA PRO A 107 6.68 -9.39 2.47
C PRO A 107 6.20 -8.15 1.71
N ALA A 108 4.93 -8.12 1.32
CA ALA A 108 4.38 -7.05 0.49
C ALA A 108 3.15 -6.40 1.12
N MET A 109 3.12 -5.08 1.08
CA MET A 109 2.03 -4.25 1.56
C MET A 109 1.34 -3.50 0.42
N GLY A 110 0.01 -3.64 0.35
CA GLY A 110 -0.85 -2.92 -0.59
C GLY A 110 -1.44 -1.64 0.00
N ALA A 111 -2.05 -0.84 -0.87
CA ALA A 111 -2.73 0.38 -0.49
C ALA A 111 -4.23 0.20 -0.15
N ALA A 112 -4.78 -0.99 -0.39
CA ALA A 112 -6.19 -1.32 -0.20
C ALA A 112 -6.36 -2.81 0.12
N ARG A 113 -7.50 -3.16 0.73
CA ARG A 113 -7.82 -4.51 1.22
C ARG A 113 -7.76 -5.57 0.13
N GLU A 114 -8.15 -5.23 -1.09
CA GLU A 114 -8.18 -6.14 -2.23
C GLU A 114 -6.81 -6.77 -2.51
N PHE A 115 -5.72 -6.10 -2.11
CA PHE A 115 -4.37 -6.67 -2.16
C PHE A 115 -4.22 -7.88 -1.23
N VAL A 116 -4.79 -7.80 -0.03
CA VAL A 116 -4.77 -8.84 1.01
C VAL A 116 -5.70 -9.99 0.64
N ASP A 117 -6.89 -9.68 0.11
CA ASP A 117 -7.86 -10.68 -0.39
C ASP A 117 -7.26 -11.56 -1.50
N LEU A 118 -6.32 -11.01 -2.28
CA LEU A 118 -5.59 -11.74 -3.33
C LEU A 118 -4.40 -12.55 -2.81
N GLY A 119 -4.11 -12.54 -1.50
CA GLY A 119 -3.01 -13.26 -0.86
C GLY A 119 -1.81 -12.40 -0.47
N GLY A 120 -1.90 -11.07 -0.61
CA GLY A 120 -0.87 -10.16 -0.11
C GLY A 120 -0.77 -10.20 1.42
N LEU A 121 0.39 -9.84 1.97
CA LEU A 121 0.61 -9.94 3.42
C LEU A 121 -0.27 -8.96 4.21
N MET A 122 -0.30 -7.70 3.81
CA MET A 122 -1.10 -6.69 4.50
C MET A 122 -1.44 -5.49 3.62
N SER A 123 -2.38 -4.67 4.08
CA SER A 123 -2.69 -3.39 3.47
C SER A 123 -2.99 -2.35 4.53
N TYR A 124 -2.64 -1.11 4.24
CA TYR A 124 -3.08 0.04 5.03
C TYR A 124 -3.58 1.13 4.11
N GLY A 125 -4.85 1.50 4.25
CA GLY A 125 -5.46 2.50 3.37
C GLY A 125 -6.93 2.76 3.64
N VAL A 126 -7.55 3.51 2.73
CA VAL A 126 -8.97 3.86 2.82
C VAL A 126 -9.79 2.62 2.50
N ASN A 127 -10.88 2.39 3.24
CA ASN A 127 -11.85 1.38 2.87
C ASN A 127 -12.61 1.84 1.60
N GLN A 128 -12.37 1.14 0.49
CA GLN A 128 -12.90 1.52 -0.82
C GLN A 128 -14.42 1.39 -0.90
N VAL A 129 -15.02 0.45 -0.15
CA VAL A 129 -16.48 0.25 -0.11
C VAL A 129 -17.16 1.42 0.60
N ASP A 130 -16.61 1.86 1.74
CA ASP A 130 -17.14 3.01 2.46
C ASP A 130 -16.96 4.30 1.67
N LEU A 131 -15.82 4.45 0.98
CA LEU A 131 -15.62 5.57 0.05
C LEU A 131 -16.66 5.58 -1.08
N ALA A 132 -16.98 4.41 -1.64
CA ALA A 132 -18.00 4.29 -2.68
C ALA A 132 -19.40 4.65 -2.15
N ARG A 133 -19.75 4.25 -0.92
CA ARG A 133 -21.02 4.62 -0.26
C ARG A 133 -21.12 6.13 -0.01
N GLN A 134 -20.04 6.77 0.46
CA GLN A 134 -19.98 8.22 0.63
C GLN A 134 -20.16 8.93 -0.73
N THR A 135 -19.48 8.44 -1.76
CA THR A 135 -19.58 8.99 -3.12
C THR A 135 -21.01 8.86 -3.66
N ALA A 136 -21.67 7.72 -3.47
CA ALA A 136 -23.06 7.52 -3.89
C ALA A 136 -24.01 8.50 -3.22
N THR A 137 -23.79 8.80 -1.94
CA THR A 137 -24.56 9.82 -1.20
C THR A 137 -24.36 11.22 -1.79
N PHE A 138 -23.14 11.55 -2.19
CA PHE A 138 -22.82 12.83 -2.84
C PHE A 138 -23.50 12.95 -4.21
N VAL A 139 -23.47 11.88 -5.01
CA VAL A 139 -24.16 11.81 -6.31
C VAL A 139 -25.67 11.96 -6.15
N ASP A 140 -26.28 11.29 -5.15
CA ASP A 140 -27.72 11.41 -4.87
C ASP A 140 -28.13 12.86 -4.54
N LYS A 141 -27.33 13.59 -3.74
CA LYS A 141 -27.57 15.01 -3.44
C LYS A 141 -27.56 15.86 -4.72
N ILE A 142 -26.58 15.64 -5.61
CA ILE A 142 -26.46 16.38 -6.87
C ILE A 142 -27.63 16.08 -7.80
N LEU A 143 -28.00 14.80 -7.94
CA LEU A 143 -29.13 14.39 -8.77
C LEU A 143 -30.47 14.93 -8.26
N LYS A 144 -30.57 15.23 -6.95
CA LYS A 144 -31.71 15.91 -6.32
C LYS A 144 -31.65 17.44 -6.40
N GLY A 145 -30.66 18.02 -7.07
CA GLY A 145 -30.55 19.45 -7.36
C GLY A 145 -29.61 20.24 -6.44
N ALA A 146 -28.82 19.58 -5.58
CA ALA A 146 -27.80 20.29 -4.81
C ALA A 146 -26.69 20.83 -5.74
N ASN A 147 -26.25 22.06 -5.51
CA ASN A 147 -25.16 22.68 -6.25
C ASN A 147 -23.81 22.04 -5.84
N PRO A 148 -23.06 21.39 -6.75
CA PRO A 148 -21.77 20.77 -6.42
C PRO A 148 -20.75 21.75 -5.81
N ALA A 149 -20.83 23.04 -6.15
CA ALA A 149 -19.93 24.06 -5.62
C ALA A 149 -20.16 24.39 -4.14
N GLU A 150 -21.32 24.03 -3.59
CA GLU A 150 -21.72 24.29 -2.19
C GLU A 150 -21.63 23.04 -1.31
N LEU A 151 -21.43 21.87 -1.91
CA LEU A 151 -21.26 20.64 -1.15
C LEU A 151 -19.85 20.59 -0.53
N PRO A 152 -19.72 20.31 0.78
CA PRO A 152 -18.41 20.24 1.42
C PRO A 152 -17.60 19.07 0.86
N VAL A 153 -16.30 19.27 0.67
CA VAL A 153 -15.38 18.17 0.34
C VAL A 153 -15.26 17.26 1.56
N GLU A 154 -15.90 16.09 1.50
CA GLU A 154 -15.83 15.07 2.54
C GLU A 154 -14.55 14.24 2.37
N GLN A 155 -13.78 14.06 3.46
CA GLN A 155 -12.59 13.22 3.47
C GLN A 155 -12.90 11.83 4.05
N PRO A 156 -12.22 10.77 3.57
CA PRO A 156 -12.34 9.47 4.20
C PRO A 156 -11.82 9.55 5.64
N ILE A 157 -12.68 9.20 6.60
CA ILE A 157 -12.40 9.34 8.04
C ILE A 157 -11.78 8.05 8.62
N LYS A 158 -11.84 6.93 7.89
CA LYS A 158 -11.43 5.62 8.35
C LYS A 158 -10.34 5.03 7.45
N PHE A 159 -9.18 4.78 8.06
CA PHE A 159 -8.14 3.93 7.50
C PHE A 159 -8.27 2.55 8.12
N GLU A 160 -8.01 1.53 7.33
CA GLU A 160 -8.12 0.13 7.72
C GLU A 160 -6.74 -0.52 7.56
N LEU A 161 -6.24 -1.13 8.64
CA LEU A 161 -5.15 -2.10 8.58
C LEU A 161 -5.75 -3.50 8.43
N VAL A 162 -5.39 -4.19 7.36
CA VAL A 162 -5.79 -5.59 7.11
C VAL A 162 -4.54 -6.46 7.00
N ILE A 163 -4.53 -7.61 7.65
CA ILE A 163 -3.42 -8.57 7.66
C ILE A 163 -3.91 -9.95 7.22
N ASN A 164 -3.16 -10.62 6.34
CA ASN A 164 -3.38 -12.00 5.93
C ASN A 164 -2.53 -12.95 6.80
N LEU A 165 -3.16 -13.65 7.73
CA LEU A 165 -2.46 -14.56 8.66
C LEU A 165 -1.94 -15.81 7.96
N LYS A 166 -2.62 -16.29 6.90
CA LYS A 166 -2.10 -17.39 6.09
C LYS A 166 -0.79 -17.01 5.42
N THR A 167 -0.75 -15.87 4.75
CA THR A 167 0.49 -15.36 4.12
C THR A 167 1.58 -15.08 5.16
N ALA A 168 1.22 -14.54 6.32
CA ALA A 168 2.18 -14.34 7.42
C ALA A 168 2.80 -15.67 7.88
N ARG A 169 1.99 -16.74 8.03
CA ARG A 169 2.47 -18.08 8.38
C ARG A 169 3.38 -18.68 7.30
N GLU A 170 3.05 -18.50 6.02
CA GLU A 170 3.91 -18.91 4.90
C GLU A 170 5.25 -18.14 4.89
N LEU A 171 5.26 -16.92 5.44
CA LEU A 171 6.42 -16.04 5.60
C LEU A 171 7.06 -16.08 7.00
N ALA A 172 6.76 -17.05 7.86
CA ALA A 172 7.22 -17.08 9.26
C ALA A 172 8.75 -17.06 9.47
N GLY A 173 9.55 -17.33 8.42
CA GLY A 173 11.01 -17.17 8.44
C GLY A 173 11.50 -15.73 8.15
N THR A 174 10.62 -14.86 7.69
CA THR A 174 10.89 -13.47 7.29
C THR A 174 10.11 -12.46 8.14
N VAL A 175 8.94 -12.87 8.66
CA VAL A 175 8.02 -12.04 9.44
C VAL A 175 8.06 -12.47 10.92
N SER A 176 8.04 -11.50 11.85
CA SER A 176 8.13 -11.75 13.29
C SER A 176 6.90 -12.49 13.80
N GLY A 177 7.05 -13.48 14.69
CA GLY A 177 5.89 -14.15 15.32
C GLY A 177 4.98 -13.23 16.15
N GLU A 178 5.41 -11.99 16.40
CA GLU A 178 4.65 -10.96 17.10
C GLU A 178 3.60 -10.27 16.21
N PHE A 179 3.38 -10.69 14.96
CA PHE A 179 2.27 -10.17 14.14
C PHE A 179 0.89 -10.38 14.80
N GLU A 180 0.75 -11.39 15.66
CA GLU A 180 -0.47 -11.59 16.47
C GLU A 180 -0.63 -10.48 17.53
N SER A 181 0.42 -9.76 17.91
CA SER A 181 0.28 -8.57 18.77
C SER A 181 -0.21 -7.34 17.99
N LEU A 182 -0.12 -7.36 16.65
CA LEU A 182 -0.73 -6.36 15.76
C LEU A 182 -2.22 -6.62 15.53
N LEU A 183 -2.85 -7.53 16.30
CA LEU A 183 -4.31 -7.76 16.36
C LEU A 183 -5.14 -6.53 16.77
N VAL A 184 -4.53 -5.35 16.90
CA VAL A 184 -5.21 -4.04 16.85
C VAL A 184 -5.58 -3.66 15.39
N ALA A 185 -5.29 -4.52 14.41
CA ALA A 185 -5.78 -4.39 13.04
C ALA A 185 -7.30 -4.29 13.01
N ASP A 186 -7.82 -3.40 12.17
CA ASP A 186 -9.26 -3.18 12.02
C ASP A 186 -9.96 -4.41 11.42
N ASP A 187 -9.23 -5.24 10.66
CA ASP A 187 -9.70 -6.53 10.15
C ASP A 187 -8.54 -7.53 9.94
N VAL A 188 -8.83 -8.83 10.08
CA VAL A 188 -7.86 -9.93 9.99
C VAL A 188 -8.45 -11.05 9.13
N ILE A 189 -7.69 -11.49 8.12
CA ILE A 189 -8.11 -12.55 7.20
C ILE A 189 -7.28 -13.82 7.45
N GLU A 190 -7.97 -14.95 7.65
CA GLU A 190 -7.39 -16.26 7.95
C GLU A 190 -7.12 -17.15 6.73
#